data_AF-A0A7L2S5W9-F1
#
_entry.id   AF-A0A7L2S5W9-F1
#
_cell.length_a   1.000
_cell.length_b   1.000
_cell.length_c   1.000
_cell.angle_alpha   90.00
_cell.angle_beta   90.00
_cell.angle_gamma   90.00
#
_symmetry.space_group_name_H-M   'P 1'
#
loop_
_entity.id
_entity.type
_entity.pdbx_description
1 polymer ?
#
loop_
_entity_poly.entity_id
_entity_poly.type
_entity_poly.pdbx_seq_one_letter_code
_entity_poly.pdbx_strand_id
1 'polypeptide(L)'
;RQGGLLVNFHPSILTCLLPQLTSPRLAVRKRTIIALGHLVMSCGNMVFVDLIEHLLTELSKNDSMSTTRTYIQCIAAISRQAGHRIGEYLEKIIPLVVKFCNVDDDELREYCIQAFESFVRR
;
A
#
# COMPACT_ATOMS: atom_id res chain seq x y z
N ARG A 1 15.81 -7.29 14.30
CA ARG A 1 15.23 -7.37 12.93
C ARG A 1 16.37 -7.46 11.93
N GLN A 2 16.38 -8.46 11.05
CA GLN A 2 17.49 -8.73 10.11
C GLN A 2 17.30 -8.08 8.73
N GLY A 3 16.20 -7.33 8.50
CA GLY A 3 15.89 -6.73 7.20
C GLY A 3 16.99 -5.82 6.64
N GLY A 4 17.76 -5.14 7.50
CA GLY A 4 18.90 -4.33 7.07
C GLY A 4 20.04 -5.12 6.42
N LEU A 5 20.11 -6.44 6.60
CA LEU A 5 21.14 -7.29 5.99
C LEU A 5 20.86 -7.58 4.51
N LEU A 6 19.62 -7.37 4.06
CA LEU A 6 19.16 -7.70 2.70
C LEU A 6 18.88 -6.46 1.85
N VAL A 7 19.47 -5.31 2.21
CA VAL A 7 19.20 -4.02 1.53
C VAL A 7 19.42 -4.08 0.02
N ASN A 8 20.47 -4.80 -0.41
CA ASN A 8 20.78 -4.98 -1.83
C ASN A 8 19.71 -5.80 -2.59
N PHE A 9 18.89 -6.58 -1.89
CA PHE A 9 17.82 -7.41 -2.46
C PHE A 9 16.45 -6.75 -2.38
N HIS A 10 16.28 -5.68 -1.58
CA HIS A 10 14.99 -5.00 -1.43
C HIS A 10 14.37 -4.53 -2.76
N PRO A 11 15.12 -3.98 -3.73
CA PRO A 11 14.56 -3.65 -5.04
C PRO A 11 14.00 -4.87 -5.76
N SER A 12 14.74 -5.98 -5.79
CA SER A 12 14.28 -7.23 -6.42
C SER A 12 13.05 -7.82 -5.71
N ILE A 13 13.02 -7.75 -4.38
CA ILE A 13 11.88 -8.19 -3.57
C ILE A 13 10.64 -7.35 -3.92
N LEU A 14 10.79 -6.02 -4.02
CA LEU A 14 9.70 -5.14 -4.42
C LEU A 14 9.16 -5.52 -5.81
N THR A 15 10.04 -5.65 -6.80
CA THR A 15 9.66 -6.01 -8.18
C THR A 15 8.90 -7.33 -8.25
N CYS A 16 9.26 -8.31 -7.43
CA CYS A 16 8.55 -9.60 -7.37
C CYS A 16 7.20 -9.51 -6.63
N LEU A 17 7.07 -8.62 -5.64
CA LEU A 17 5.85 -8.47 -4.84
C LEU A 17 4.76 -7.64 -5.54
N LEU A 18 5.12 -6.58 -6.26
CA LEU A 18 4.12 -5.68 -6.87
C LEU A 18 3.08 -6.40 -7.76
N PRO A 19 3.46 -7.30 -8.69
CA PRO A 19 2.49 -8.03 -9.51
C PRO A 19 1.56 -8.93 -8.68
N GLN A 20 1.96 -9.31 -7.46
CA GLN A 20 1.16 -10.17 -6.61
C GLN A 20 0.01 -9.44 -5.93
N LEU A 21 -0.03 -8.10 -5.98
CA LEU A 21 -1.19 -7.30 -5.54
C LEU A 21 -2.40 -7.49 -6.45
N THR A 22 -2.22 -7.94 -7.69
CA THR A 22 -3.32 -8.21 -8.64
C THR A 22 -3.62 -9.70 -8.81
N SER A 23 -2.92 -10.58 -8.09
CA SER A 23 -3.07 -12.05 -8.16
C SER A 23 -4.54 -12.47 -8.14
N PRO A 24 -5.01 -13.43 -8.95
CA PRO A 24 -6.41 -13.88 -8.91
C PRO A 24 -6.82 -14.50 -7.57
N ARG A 25 -5.85 -14.85 -6.71
CA ARG A 25 -6.10 -15.42 -5.39
C ARG A 25 -5.99 -14.34 -4.30
N LEU A 26 -7.10 -14.01 -3.64
CA LEU A 26 -7.13 -13.01 -2.55
C LEU A 26 -6.15 -13.32 -1.41
N ALA A 27 -5.95 -14.60 -1.09
CA ALA A 27 -4.97 -15.02 -0.08
C ALA A 27 -3.54 -14.61 -0.44
N VAL A 28 -3.18 -14.63 -1.73
CA VAL A 28 -1.86 -14.16 -2.21
C VAL A 28 -1.76 -12.66 -2.02
N ARG A 29 -2.75 -11.88 -2.48
CA ARG A 29 -2.79 -10.43 -2.29
C ARG A 29 -2.61 -10.02 -0.82
N LYS A 30 -3.34 -10.68 0.09
CA LYS A 30 -3.23 -10.44 1.53
C LYS A 30 -1.82 -10.71 2.07
N ARG A 31 -1.18 -11.80 1.63
CA ARG A 31 0.21 -12.12 2.02
C ARG A 31 1.22 -11.14 1.44
N THR A 32 0.99 -10.66 0.22
CA THR A 32 1.79 -9.61 -0.43
C THR A 32 1.74 -8.31 0.35
N ILE A 33 0.54 -7.87 0.77
CA ILE A 33 0.37 -6.67 1.60
C ILE A 33 1.19 -6.79 2.90
N ILE A 34 1.13 -7.95 3.56
CA ILE A 34 1.90 -8.20 4.79
C ILE A 34 3.41 -8.13 4.50
N ALA A 35 3.87 -8.74 3.40
CA ALA A 35 5.27 -8.73 3.01
C ALA A 35 5.78 -7.31 2.71
N LEU A 36 5.01 -6.51 1.98
CA LEU A 36 5.31 -5.09 1.71
C LEU A 36 5.33 -4.27 3.01
N GLY A 37 4.36 -4.52 3.91
CA GLY A 37 4.33 -3.91 5.24
C GLY A 37 5.58 -4.20 6.06
N HIS A 38 6.17 -5.39 5.95
CA HIS A 38 7.47 -5.68 6.58
C HIS A 38 8.65 -5.05 5.83
N LEU A 39 8.63 -5.03 4.50
CA LEU A 39 9.68 -4.46 3.66
C LEU A 39 9.91 -2.97 3.95
N VAL A 40 8.82 -2.20 4.07
CA VAL A 40 8.90 -0.73 4.29
C VAL A 40 9.57 -0.34 5.61
N MET A 41 9.70 -1.28 6.54
CA MET A 41 10.34 -1.05 7.83
C MET A 41 11.88 -1.07 7.77
N SER A 42 12.47 -1.57 6.68
CA SER A 42 13.93 -1.63 6.49
C SER A 42 14.40 -1.25 5.09
N CYS A 43 13.51 -0.96 4.15
CA CYS A 43 13.90 -0.55 2.81
C CYS A 43 14.43 0.89 2.77
N GLY A 44 15.37 1.15 1.85
CA GLY A 44 15.88 2.50 1.59
C GLY A 44 14.81 3.42 0.98
N ASN A 45 15.15 4.69 0.80
CA ASN A 45 14.20 5.68 0.27
C ASN A 45 13.76 5.39 -1.16
N MET A 46 14.67 5.00 -2.05
CA MET A 46 14.30 4.67 -3.44
C MET A 46 13.20 3.60 -3.51
N VAL A 47 13.40 2.47 -2.83
CA VAL A 47 12.42 1.36 -2.82
C VAL A 47 11.07 1.79 -2.22
N PHE A 48 11.08 2.67 -1.22
CA PHE A 48 9.85 3.19 -0.64
C PHE A 48 9.11 4.12 -1.60
N VAL A 49 9.83 5.04 -2.26
CA VAL A 49 9.29 5.94 -3.27
C VAL A 49 8.67 5.13 -4.41
N ASP A 50 9.41 4.16 -4.97
CA ASP A 50 8.95 3.31 -6.07
C ASP A 50 7.64 2.57 -5.70
N LEU A 51 7.54 2.07 -4.47
CA LEU A 51 6.32 1.43 -3.96
C LEU A 51 5.15 2.41 -3.90
N ILE A 52 5.34 3.60 -3.32
CA ILE A 52 4.26 4.59 -3.18
C ILE A 52 3.82 5.10 -4.54
N GLU A 53 4.75 5.38 -5.46
CA GLU A 53 4.42 5.82 -6.82
C GLU A 53 3.64 4.76 -7.60
N HIS A 54 4.02 3.49 -7.47
CA HIS A 54 3.26 2.38 -8.05
C HIS A 54 1.82 2.34 -7.51
N LEU A 55 1.64 2.41 -6.18
CA LEU A 55 0.30 2.38 -5.56
C LEU A 55 -0.57 3.57 -5.98
N LEU A 56 -0.01 4.78 -6.03
CA LEU A 56 -0.71 5.98 -6.47
C LEU A 56 -1.11 5.89 -7.94
N THR A 57 -0.21 5.38 -8.79
CA THR A 57 -0.47 5.19 -10.23
C THR A 57 -1.61 4.21 -10.45
N GLU A 58 -1.57 3.06 -9.79
CA GLU A 58 -2.58 2.01 -9.95
C GLU A 58 -3.95 2.42 -9.39
N LEU A 59 -3.98 3.10 -8.23
CA LEU A 59 -5.23 3.68 -7.71
C LEU A 59 -5.80 4.75 -8.63
N SER A 60 -4.96 5.52 -9.32
CA SER A 60 -5.42 6.55 -10.26
C SER A 60 -6.04 5.94 -11.52
N LYS A 61 -5.53 4.79 -11.98
CA LYS A 61 -6.10 4.04 -13.11
C LYS A 61 -7.50 3.50 -12.78
N ASN A 62 -7.67 2.98 -11.56
CA ASN A 62 -8.94 2.43 -11.07
C ASN A 62 -9.54 1.34 -12.00
N ASP A 63 -8.70 0.42 -12.47
CA ASP A 63 -9.07 -0.59 -13.48
C ASP A 63 -10.14 -1.59 -13.01
N SER A 64 -10.15 -1.93 -11.72
CA SER A 64 -11.17 -2.83 -11.16
C SER A 64 -11.42 -2.57 -9.67
N MET A 65 -12.67 -2.70 -9.23
CA MET A 65 -13.04 -2.52 -7.82
C MET A 65 -12.24 -3.45 -6.89
N SER A 66 -12.02 -4.70 -7.31
CA SER A 66 -11.28 -5.70 -6.55
C SER A 66 -9.81 -5.31 -6.32
N THR A 67 -9.14 -4.78 -7.34
CA THR A 67 -7.75 -4.31 -7.21
C THR A 67 -7.70 -3.00 -6.45
N THR A 68 -8.64 -2.08 -6.67
CA THR A 68 -8.76 -0.83 -5.90
C THR A 68 -8.85 -1.10 -4.39
N ARG A 69 -9.73 -2.01 -3.96
CA ARG A 69 -9.82 -2.44 -2.55
C ARG A 69 -8.47 -2.95 -2.02
N THR A 70 -7.77 -3.76 -2.82
CA THR A 70 -6.45 -4.32 -2.45
C THR A 70 -5.40 -3.21 -2.25
N TYR A 71 -5.35 -2.24 -3.15
CA TYR A 71 -4.38 -1.14 -3.05
C TYR A 71 -4.67 -0.20 -1.88
N ILE A 72 -5.94 0.08 -1.58
CA ILE A 72 -6.34 0.84 -0.37
C ILE A 72 -5.88 0.12 0.90
N GLN A 73 -6.11 -1.20 0.99
CA GLN A 73 -5.62 -2.01 2.12
C GLN A 73 -4.08 -2.00 2.21
N CYS A 74 -3.38 -2.01 1.07
CA CYS A 74 -1.93 -1.94 1.03
C CYS A 74 -1.41 -0.60 1.58
N ILE A 75 -2.01 0.52 1.17
CA ILE A 75 -1.69 1.85 1.71
C ILE A 75 -1.91 1.89 3.23
N ALA A 76 -3.04 1.37 3.70
CA ALA A 76 -3.33 1.32 5.14
C ALA A 76 -2.28 0.48 5.90
N ALA A 77 -1.86 -0.65 5.34
CA ALA A 77 -0.84 -1.51 5.95
C ALA A 77 0.54 -0.83 6.01
N ILE A 78 0.93 -0.13 4.93
CA ILE A 78 2.19 0.64 4.89
C ILE A 78 2.15 1.77 5.90
N SER A 79 1.03 2.49 6.03
CA SER A 79 0.88 3.57 7.00
C SER A 79 1.11 3.08 8.43
N ARG A 80 0.53 1.94 8.81
CA ARG A 80 0.72 1.37 10.16
C ARG A 80 2.18 1.02 10.46
N GLN A 81 2.96 0.64 9.44
CA GLN A 81 4.34 0.17 9.63
C GLN A 81 5.39 1.28 9.44
N ALA A 82 5.08 2.30 8.63
CA ALA A 82 6.01 3.33 8.18
C ALA A 82 5.34 4.73 8.14
N GLY A 83 4.50 5.04 9.13
CA GLY A 83 3.74 6.30 9.19
C GLY A 83 4.60 7.57 9.09
N HIS A 84 5.82 7.55 9.66
CA HIS A 84 6.75 8.68 9.56
C HIS A 84 7.20 8.97 8.11
N ARG A 85 7.24 7.96 7.24
CA ARG A 85 7.65 8.08 5.83
C ARG A 85 6.47 8.42 4.93
N ILE A 86 5.31 7.82 5.20
CA ILE A 86 4.11 8.04 4.37
C ILE A 86 3.57 9.48 4.50
N GLY A 87 3.92 10.18 5.58
CA GLY A 87 3.49 11.56 5.85
C GLY A 87 3.73 12.52 4.69
N GLU A 88 4.87 12.41 4.00
CA GLU A 88 5.25 13.24 2.85
C GLU A 88 4.36 13.02 1.61
N TYR A 89 3.59 11.93 1.59
CA TYR A 89 2.74 11.54 0.46
C TYR A 89 1.24 11.71 0.75
N LEU A 90 0.87 12.06 1.99
CA LEU A 90 -0.53 12.15 2.41
C LEU A 90 -1.33 13.18 1.60
N GLU A 91 -0.70 14.28 1.16
CA GLU A 91 -1.34 15.29 0.30
C GLU A 91 -1.87 14.68 -1.00
N LYS A 92 -1.20 13.66 -1.54
CA LYS A 92 -1.64 12.92 -2.74
C LYS A 92 -2.58 11.77 -2.42
N ILE A 93 -2.32 11.06 -1.31
CA ILE A 93 -3.08 9.86 -0.92
C ILE A 93 -4.48 10.22 -0.46
N ILE A 94 -4.63 11.22 0.43
CA ILE A 94 -5.92 11.54 1.07
C ILE A 94 -7.02 11.85 0.04
N PRO A 95 -6.81 12.70 -0.98
CA PRO A 95 -7.84 12.98 -1.98
C PRO A 95 -8.31 11.73 -2.74
N LEU A 96 -7.39 10.79 -3.04
CA LEU A 96 -7.74 9.52 -3.69
C LEU A 96 -8.60 8.65 -2.79
N VAL A 97 -8.23 8.50 -1.50
CA VAL A 97 -9.03 7.70 -0.55
C VAL A 97 -10.41 8.33 -0.31
N VAL A 98 -10.51 9.66 -0.26
CA VAL A 98 -11.81 10.36 -0.16
C VAL A 98 -12.69 10.07 -1.37
N LYS A 99 -12.12 10.13 -2.58
CA LYS A 99 -12.84 9.78 -3.82
C LYS A 99 -13.41 8.36 -3.75
N PHE A 100 -12.64 7.40 -3.26
CA PHE A 100 -13.08 6.01 -3.14
C PHE A 100 -14.09 5.76 -2.02
N CYS A 101 -14.05 6.55 -0.94
CA CYS A 101 -15.01 6.48 0.14
C CYS A 101 -16.45 6.83 -0.31
N ASN A 102 -16.59 7.65 -1.36
CA ASN A 102 -17.87 8.07 -1.94
C ASN A 102 -18.43 7.09 -2.98
N VAL A 103 -17.71 6.01 -3.28
CA VAL A 103 -18.23 4.94 -4.15
C VAL A 103 -19.32 4.18 -3.40
N ASP A 104 -20.35 3.74 -4.13
CA ASP A 104 -21.44 2.93 -3.58
C ASP A 104 -21.00 1.46 -3.43
N ASP A 105 -20.02 1.25 -2.56
CA ASP A 105 -19.43 -0.05 -2.24
C ASP A 105 -19.03 -0.08 -0.76
N ASP A 106 -19.82 -0.78 0.06
CA ASP A 106 -19.63 -0.78 1.53
C ASP A 106 -18.27 -1.37 1.94
N GLU A 107 -17.78 -2.39 1.22
CA GLU A 107 -16.48 -3.00 1.51
C GLU A 107 -15.33 -2.04 1.24
N LEU A 108 -15.33 -1.34 0.09
CA LEU A 108 -14.33 -0.32 -0.21
C LEU A 108 -14.40 0.85 0.76
N ARG A 109 -15.62 1.28 1.13
CA ARG A 109 -15.83 2.37 2.08
C ARG A 109 -15.22 2.04 3.45
N GLU A 110 -15.45 0.83 3.94
CA GLU A 110 -14.83 0.31 5.17
C GLU A 110 -13.29 0.33 5.08
N TYR A 111 -12.72 -0.15 3.97
CA TYR A 111 -11.25 -0.09 3.79
C TYR A 111 -10.71 1.33 3.70
N CYS A 112 -11.45 2.28 3.12
CA CYS A 112 -11.07 3.69 3.10
C CYS A 112 -11.04 4.28 4.52
N ILE A 113 -12.04 3.97 5.36
CA ILE A 113 -12.09 4.42 6.75
C ILE A 113 -10.91 3.84 7.55
N GLN A 114 -10.62 2.55 7.38
CA GLN A 114 -9.46 1.92 8.00
C GLN A 114 -8.12 2.52 7.53
N ALA A 115 -8.04 2.97 6.27
CA ALA A 115 -6.89 3.70 5.76
C ALA A 115 -6.75 5.06 6.46
N PHE A 116 -7.83 5.84 6.57
CA PHE A 116 -7.80 7.12 7.30
C PHE A 116 -7.40 6.95 8.76
N GLU A 117 -7.96 5.97 9.45
CA GLU A 117 -7.57 5.63 10.83
C GLU A 117 -6.06 5.38 10.93
N SER A 118 -5.50 4.63 9.96
CA SER A 118 -4.07 4.33 9.92
C SER A 118 -3.17 5.52 9.64
N PHE A 119 -3.69 6.61 9.04
CA PHE A 119 -2.91 7.84 8.81
C PHE A 119 -2.78 8.69 10.07
N VAL A 120 -3.75 8.56 11.00
CA VAL A 120 -3.82 9.36 12.23
C VAL A 120 -3.21 8.62 13.42
N ARG A 121 -3.38 7.29 13.49
CA ARG A 121 -2.75 6.46 14.51
C ARG A 121 -1.25 6.33 14.22
N ARG A 122 -0.47 7.19 14.87
CA ARG A 122 0.99 7.14 14.94
C ARG A 122 1.44 6.22 16.06
#